data_AF-A0AAN9CTY2-F1
#
_entry.id   AF-A0AAN9CTY2-F1
#
_cell.length_a   1.000
_cell.length_b   1.000
_cell.length_c   1.000
_cell.angle_alpha   90.00
_cell.angle_beta   90.00
_cell.angle_gamma   90.00
#
_symmetry.space_group_name_H-M   'P 1'
#
loop_
_entity.id
_entity.type
_entity.pdbx_description
1 polymer ?
#
loop_
_entity_poly.entity_id
_entity_poly.type
_entity_poly.pdbx_seq_one_letter_code
_entity_poly.pdbx_strand_id
1 'polypeptide(L)'
;MGSIQSQGSALVIYEDVVRQPCLLPDVGIDESLLNYSGPGSNAVLKAFSTEMLNTVPGYTRTVGSVFGPLTSVPNAVGLGALVISMLIEIAIKSSTQNVDTYGLLRRVFGEEKASSVRDTMSEYLKRHRVYIDNDKRLRGEIRRLEKQLSNHLAVLRNSLLHDGQMSSRGLKIWVNGAAFHVQMLIHEARLDIKAGKPSSDYDVNVIKAAIDLYLLYLDPLLEEHMTYEINTNMFKYRSVSSTAHNSSICHMQNIEIKNCSRDVDSHPSSCAEPEVMIAFMDIVYSNYEPIKGLKSYFLNIKNNLNSQIHEKGSFPVPSAAG
;
A
#
# COMPACT_ATOMS: atom_id res chain seq x y z
N MET A 1 15.27 -37.11 7.45
CA MET A 1 13.82 -37.44 7.53
C MET A 1 12.98 -36.24 8.00
N GLY A 2 13.42 -35.41 8.96
CA GLY A 2 12.61 -34.29 9.46
C GLY A 2 12.11 -33.27 8.42
N SER A 3 12.89 -32.91 7.40
CA SER A 3 12.54 -31.82 6.47
C SER A 3 11.28 -32.04 5.62
N ILE A 4 10.91 -33.28 5.30
CA ILE A 4 9.70 -33.57 4.51
C ILE A 4 8.46 -33.49 5.41
N GLN A 5 8.58 -33.96 6.67
CA GLN A 5 7.51 -33.91 7.65
C GLN A 5 7.25 -32.48 8.13
N SER A 6 8.29 -31.65 8.25
CA SER A 6 8.14 -30.24 8.60
C SER A 6 7.44 -29.45 7.49
N GLN A 7 7.84 -29.64 6.22
CA GLN A 7 7.18 -29.01 5.07
C GLN A 7 5.70 -29.41 4.93
N GLY A 8 5.37 -30.70 5.10
CA GLY A 8 3.98 -31.16 5.07
C GLY A 8 3.11 -30.51 6.17
N SER A 9 3.67 -30.35 7.38
CA SER A 9 2.99 -29.69 8.50
C SER A 9 2.81 -28.19 8.25
N ALA A 10 3.85 -27.53 7.75
CA ALA A 10 3.85 -26.12 7.39
C ALA A 10 2.81 -25.77 6.30
N LEU A 11 2.64 -26.64 5.30
CA LEU A 11 1.65 -26.46 4.25
C LEU A 11 0.21 -26.54 4.79
N VAL A 12 -0.09 -27.54 5.63
CA VAL A 12 -1.42 -27.67 6.28
C VAL A 12 -1.75 -26.44 7.12
N ILE A 13 -0.77 -25.90 7.85
CA ILE A 13 -0.93 -24.64 8.59
C ILE A 13 -1.25 -23.50 7.62
N TYR A 14 -0.43 -23.31 6.57
CA TYR A 14 -0.64 -22.24 5.57
C TYR A 14 -2.04 -22.26 4.93
N GLU A 15 -2.51 -23.44 4.51
CA GLU A 15 -3.84 -23.62 3.89
C GLU A 15 -5.02 -23.25 4.81
N ASP A 16 -4.80 -23.27 6.12
CA ASP A 16 -5.79 -22.84 7.11
C ASP A 16 -5.67 -21.34 7.46
N VAL A 17 -4.46 -20.82 7.73
CA VAL A 17 -4.30 -19.39 8.06
C VAL A 17 -4.50 -18.44 6.88
N VAL A 18 -4.31 -18.86 5.64
CA VAL A 18 -4.61 -18.02 4.46
C VAL A 18 -6.10 -17.61 4.39
N ARG A 19 -6.98 -18.36 5.08
CA ARG A 19 -8.42 -18.05 5.20
C ARG A 19 -8.73 -17.02 6.29
N GLN A 20 -7.76 -16.69 7.14
CA GLN A 20 -7.85 -15.65 8.18
C GLN A 20 -6.68 -14.67 8.02
N PRO A 21 -6.76 -13.71 7.07
CA PRO A 21 -5.61 -12.90 6.65
C PRO A 21 -4.91 -12.11 7.75
N CYS A 22 -5.58 -11.81 8.87
CA CYS A 22 -4.94 -11.14 10.00
C CYS A 22 -3.86 -12.00 10.70
N LEU A 23 -3.78 -13.31 10.45
CA LEU A 23 -2.71 -14.18 10.96
C LEU A 23 -1.46 -14.20 10.08
N LEU A 24 -1.50 -13.50 8.95
CA LEU A 24 -0.37 -13.36 8.02
C LEU A 24 0.19 -11.93 8.04
N PRO A 25 1.46 -11.72 7.63
CA PRO A 25 2.07 -10.39 7.61
C PRO A 25 1.35 -9.43 6.64
N ASP A 26 0.80 -8.33 7.16
CA ASP A 26 0.19 -7.27 6.35
C ASP A 26 1.27 -6.28 5.90
N VAL A 27 1.99 -6.63 4.83
CA VAL A 27 3.06 -5.82 4.21
C VAL A 27 2.78 -5.40 2.76
N GLY A 28 1.60 -5.74 2.26
CA GLY A 28 1.21 -5.51 0.87
C GLY A 28 1.03 -4.03 0.50
N ILE A 29 1.06 -3.76 -0.80
CA ILE A 29 0.62 -2.48 -1.34
C ILE A 29 -0.90 -2.38 -1.19
N ASP A 30 -1.36 -1.24 -0.72
CA ASP A 30 -2.77 -0.98 -0.48
C ASP A 30 -3.61 -1.09 -1.76
N GLU A 31 -4.79 -1.68 -1.63
CA GLU A 31 -5.71 -1.91 -2.75
C GLU A 31 -6.03 -0.62 -3.51
N SER A 32 -6.15 0.54 -2.82
CA SER A 32 -6.36 1.82 -3.50
C SER A 32 -5.12 2.27 -4.28
N LEU A 33 -3.91 2.04 -3.77
CA LEU A 33 -2.70 2.30 -4.56
C LEU A 33 -2.63 1.37 -5.79
N LEU A 34 -2.94 0.07 -5.62
CA LEU A 34 -3.00 -0.89 -6.73
C LEU A 34 -4.01 -0.44 -7.80
N ASN A 35 -5.28 -0.26 -7.41
CA ASN A 35 -6.39 0.07 -8.31
C ASN A 35 -6.18 1.37 -9.10
N TYR A 36 -5.51 2.36 -8.51
CA TYR A 36 -5.23 3.62 -9.19
C TYR A 36 -3.84 3.70 -9.86
N SER A 37 -2.89 2.80 -9.57
CA SER A 37 -1.57 2.77 -10.22
C SER A 37 -1.57 2.22 -11.66
N GLY A 38 -2.60 1.46 -12.02
CA GLY A 38 -2.70 0.77 -13.30
C GLY A 38 -3.34 1.62 -14.43
N PRO A 39 -3.22 1.16 -15.69
CA PRO A 39 -3.98 1.71 -16.80
C PRO A 39 -5.50 1.64 -16.52
N GLY A 40 -6.25 2.66 -16.92
CA GLY A 40 -7.70 2.69 -16.70
C GLY A 40 -8.11 3.23 -15.31
N SER A 41 -7.16 3.69 -14.50
CA SER A 41 -7.35 4.45 -13.26
C SER A 41 -8.43 5.56 -13.32
N ASN A 42 -8.63 6.19 -14.48
CA ASN A 42 -9.71 7.16 -14.71
C ASN A 42 -11.12 6.53 -14.66
N ALA A 43 -11.27 5.28 -15.13
CA ALA A 43 -12.52 4.53 -15.04
C ALA A 43 -12.82 4.12 -13.59
N VAL A 44 -11.79 3.73 -12.81
CA VAL A 44 -11.91 3.47 -11.37
C VAL A 44 -12.44 4.71 -10.64
N LEU A 45 -11.87 5.89 -10.92
CA LEU A 45 -12.35 7.15 -10.34
C LEU A 45 -13.81 7.46 -10.72
N LYS A 46 -14.19 7.21 -11.97
CA LYS A 46 -15.56 7.43 -12.45
C LYS A 46 -16.56 6.47 -11.80
N ALA A 47 -16.20 5.20 -11.62
CA ALA A 47 -17.01 4.21 -10.91
C ALA A 47 -17.23 4.65 -9.46
N PHE A 48 -16.15 4.93 -8.72
CA PHE A 48 -16.20 5.48 -7.36
C PHE A 48 -17.08 6.73 -7.26
N SER A 49 -16.89 7.71 -8.14
CA SER A 49 -17.71 8.93 -8.15
C SER A 49 -19.18 8.68 -8.49
N THR A 50 -19.50 7.63 -9.24
CA THR A 50 -20.88 7.26 -9.58
C THR A 50 -21.55 6.57 -8.39
N GLU A 51 -20.83 5.68 -7.71
CA GLU A 51 -21.27 5.07 -6.46
C GLU A 51 -21.54 6.14 -5.38
N MET A 52 -20.61 7.07 -5.17
CA MET A 52 -20.79 8.17 -4.21
C MET A 52 -21.95 9.10 -4.59
N LEU A 53 -22.17 9.39 -5.88
CA LEU A 53 -23.34 10.16 -6.34
C LEU A 53 -24.67 9.49 -5.99
N ASN A 54 -24.72 8.16 -6.07
CA ASN A 54 -25.92 7.37 -5.78
C ASN A 54 -26.15 7.11 -4.28
N THR A 55 -25.09 7.16 -3.46
CA THR A 55 -25.12 6.74 -2.04
C THR A 55 -24.98 7.89 -1.05
N VAL A 56 -24.41 9.04 -1.44
CA VAL A 56 -24.12 10.16 -0.53
C VAL A 56 -25.01 11.37 -0.84
N PRO A 57 -26.01 11.68 0.00
CA PRO A 57 -26.83 12.88 -0.16
C PRO A 57 -25.99 14.16 -0.20
N GLY A 58 -26.22 15.01 -1.20
CA GLY A 58 -25.47 16.26 -1.37
C GLY A 58 -24.05 16.09 -1.93
N TYR A 59 -23.71 14.91 -2.48
CA TYR A 59 -22.43 14.63 -3.13
C TYR A 59 -21.97 15.72 -4.10
N THR A 60 -22.83 16.13 -5.05
CA THR A 60 -22.50 17.17 -6.06
C THR A 60 -22.09 18.50 -5.43
N ARG A 61 -22.78 18.95 -4.36
CA ARG A 61 -22.42 20.14 -3.59
C ARG A 61 -21.08 19.97 -2.87
N THR A 62 -20.84 18.80 -2.27
CA THR A 62 -19.58 18.48 -1.59
C THR A 62 -18.41 18.52 -2.57
N VAL A 63 -18.52 17.83 -3.71
CA VAL A 63 -17.47 17.80 -4.74
C VAL A 63 -17.25 19.17 -5.38
N GLY A 64 -18.33 19.93 -5.65
CA GLY A 64 -18.23 21.32 -6.10
C GLY A 64 -17.51 22.23 -5.09
N SER A 65 -17.64 21.98 -3.78
CA SER A 65 -16.88 22.73 -2.76
C SER A 65 -15.38 22.36 -2.67
N VAL A 66 -15.00 21.18 -3.18
CA VAL A 66 -13.59 20.74 -3.22
C VAL A 66 -12.87 21.33 -4.43
N PHE A 67 -13.50 21.31 -5.60
CA PHE A 67 -12.90 21.70 -6.88
C PHE A 67 -13.32 23.10 -7.37
N GLY A 68 -14.23 23.76 -6.65
CA GLY A 68 -14.62 25.14 -6.88
C GLY A 68 -15.24 25.36 -8.27
N PRO A 69 -14.74 26.32 -9.07
CA PRO A 69 -15.30 26.64 -10.39
C PRO A 69 -14.88 25.66 -11.50
N LEU A 70 -14.06 24.65 -11.20
CA LEU A 70 -13.62 23.68 -12.21
C LEU A 70 -14.80 22.84 -12.71
N THR A 71 -15.00 22.84 -14.04
CA THR A 71 -15.93 21.91 -14.71
C THR A 71 -15.31 20.54 -14.93
N SER A 72 -13.97 20.46 -15.00
CA SER A 72 -13.23 19.20 -15.09
C SER A 72 -11.81 19.33 -14.55
N VAL A 73 -11.32 18.27 -13.90
CA VAL A 73 -9.92 18.13 -13.49
C VAL A 73 -9.15 17.35 -14.57
N PRO A 74 -8.13 17.93 -15.21
CA PRO A 74 -7.28 17.23 -16.19
C PRO A 74 -6.26 16.30 -15.51
N ASN A 75 -5.68 15.36 -16.26
CA ASN A 75 -4.71 14.37 -15.77
C ASN A 75 -5.24 13.53 -14.59
N ALA A 76 -6.54 13.25 -14.58
CA ALA A 76 -7.22 12.42 -13.59
C ALA A 76 -7.00 10.92 -13.88
N VAL A 77 -5.72 10.52 -13.83
CA VAL A 77 -5.17 9.19 -14.12
C VAL A 77 -3.98 8.93 -13.18
N GLY A 78 -3.64 7.66 -12.95
CA GLY A 78 -2.61 7.24 -12.00
C GLY A 78 -2.85 7.85 -10.63
N LEU A 79 -1.78 8.41 -10.08
CA LEU A 79 -1.83 9.21 -8.86
C LEU A 79 -2.81 10.38 -8.89
N GLY A 80 -3.01 11.04 -10.04
CA GLY A 80 -3.97 12.13 -10.15
C GLY A 80 -5.40 11.67 -9.88
N ALA A 81 -5.77 10.47 -10.33
CA ALA A 81 -7.06 9.86 -10.04
C ALA A 81 -7.20 9.51 -8.54
N LEU A 82 -6.16 8.91 -7.95
CA LEU A 82 -6.11 8.56 -6.53
C LEU A 82 -6.24 9.79 -5.61
N VAL A 83 -5.58 10.90 -5.96
CA VAL A 83 -5.68 12.15 -5.19
C VAL A 83 -7.10 12.69 -5.23
N ILE A 84 -7.77 12.67 -6.39
CA ILE A 84 -9.14 13.16 -6.54
C ILE A 84 -10.09 12.32 -5.67
N SER A 85 -10.00 10.98 -5.69
CA SER A 85 -10.83 10.13 -4.82
C SER A 85 -10.58 10.38 -3.33
N MET A 86 -9.31 10.48 -2.90
CA MET A 86 -8.99 10.84 -1.51
C MET A 86 -9.55 12.21 -1.09
N LEU A 87 -9.48 13.23 -1.96
CA LEU A 87 -10.03 14.56 -1.66
C LEU A 87 -11.57 14.55 -1.56
N ILE A 88 -12.23 13.71 -2.36
CA ILE A 88 -13.67 13.47 -2.30
C ILE A 88 -14.03 12.76 -0.98
N GLU A 89 -13.35 11.67 -0.61
CA GLU A 89 -13.57 10.97 0.67
C GLU A 89 -13.41 11.90 1.88
N ILE A 90 -12.35 12.72 1.90
CA ILE A 90 -12.08 13.66 2.99
C ILE A 90 -13.23 14.68 3.12
N ALA A 91 -13.79 15.14 2.01
CA ALA A 91 -14.89 16.12 2.01
C ALA A 91 -16.25 15.50 2.40
N ILE A 92 -16.49 14.23 2.06
CA ILE A 92 -17.68 13.49 2.50
C ILE A 92 -17.61 13.19 4.01
N LYS A 93 -16.42 12.83 4.52
CA LYS A 93 -16.23 12.60 5.96
C LYS A 93 -16.32 13.90 6.77
N SER A 94 -15.77 15.02 6.28
CA SER A 94 -15.84 16.29 7.00
C SER A 94 -17.26 16.87 7.07
N SER A 95 -18.13 16.58 6.10
CA SER A 95 -19.54 17.02 6.13
C SER A 95 -20.44 16.15 7.03
N THR A 96 -20.02 14.91 7.36
CA THR A 96 -20.79 13.95 8.16
C THR A 96 -20.39 13.90 9.65
N GLN A 97 -19.63 14.89 10.13
CA GLN A 97 -19.17 15.06 11.53
C GLN A 97 -18.36 13.90 12.15
N ASN A 98 -18.08 12.81 11.42
CA ASN A 98 -17.20 11.74 11.88
C ASN A 98 -15.73 12.09 11.64
N VAL A 99 -15.05 12.55 12.70
CA VAL A 99 -13.66 13.06 12.68
C VAL A 99 -12.59 11.94 12.60
N ASP A 100 -12.85 10.87 11.86
CA ASP A 100 -11.81 9.88 11.46
C ASP A 100 -11.38 10.15 10.00
N THR A 101 -10.71 11.29 9.85
CA THR A 101 -10.11 11.76 8.61
C THR A 101 -9.03 10.78 8.14
N TYR A 102 -8.94 10.57 6.82
CA TYR A 102 -7.90 9.76 6.16
C TYR A 102 -8.02 8.23 6.32
N GLY A 103 -9.14 7.64 5.91
CA GLY A 103 -9.27 6.17 5.85
C GLY A 103 -8.11 5.51 5.09
N LEU A 104 -7.72 6.07 3.94
CA LEU A 104 -6.54 5.62 3.19
C LEU A 104 -5.22 5.95 3.91
N LEU A 105 -4.87 7.22 4.20
CA LEU A 105 -3.54 7.48 4.79
C LEU A 105 -3.30 6.74 6.13
N ARG A 106 -4.37 6.47 6.89
CA ARG A 106 -4.33 5.65 8.09
C ARG A 106 -4.10 4.17 7.80
N ARG A 107 -4.81 3.59 6.83
CA ARG A 107 -4.68 2.18 6.40
C ARG A 107 -3.32 1.89 5.76
N VAL A 108 -2.76 2.88 5.07
CA VAL A 108 -1.54 2.72 4.27
C VAL A 108 -0.28 3.15 5.01
N PHE A 109 -0.36 4.19 5.87
CA PHE A 109 0.81 4.76 6.56
C PHE A 109 0.66 4.86 8.08
N GLY A 110 -0.42 4.30 8.64
CA GLY A 110 -0.65 4.18 10.07
C GLY A 110 -1.23 5.42 10.76
N GLU A 111 -1.77 5.20 11.95
CA GLU A 111 -2.28 6.25 12.85
C GLU A 111 -1.18 7.13 13.45
N GLU A 112 0.06 6.63 13.48
CA GLU A 112 1.16 7.22 14.23
C GLU A 112 1.56 8.60 13.72
N LYS A 113 1.58 9.57 14.63
CA LYS A 113 1.78 10.99 14.35
C LYS A 113 3.24 11.39 14.05
N ALA A 114 4.13 10.41 13.85
CA ALA A 114 5.57 10.60 13.66
C ALA A 114 6.11 10.05 12.32
N SER A 115 5.27 9.45 11.45
CA SER A 115 5.72 8.94 10.15
C SER A 115 5.96 10.08 9.15
N SER A 116 7.22 10.47 8.96
CA SER A 116 7.61 11.50 7.98
C SER A 116 7.18 11.17 6.54
N VAL A 117 7.07 9.88 6.20
CA VAL A 117 6.50 9.41 4.92
C VAL A 117 5.03 9.84 4.81
N ARG A 118 4.22 9.54 5.83
CA ARG A 118 2.80 9.93 5.88
C ARG A 118 2.61 11.44 5.85
N ASP A 119 3.47 12.19 6.52
CA ASP A 119 3.35 13.64 6.60
C ASP A 119 3.68 14.31 5.25
N THR A 120 4.70 13.82 4.53
CA THR A 120 4.96 14.25 3.13
C THR A 120 3.78 13.95 2.21
N MET A 121 3.11 12.81 2.38
CA MET A 121 1.94 12.44 1.57
C MET A 121 0.67 13.23 1.94
N SER A 122 0.47 13.50 3.23
CA SER A 122 -0.58 14.40 3.71
C SER A 122 -0.39 15.81 3.13
N GLU A 123 0.85 16.26 3.06
CA GLU A 123 1.22 17.54 2.44
C GLU A 123 1.02 17.52 0.92
N TYR A 124 1.34 16.42 0.24
CA TYR A 124 1.08 16.23 -1.19
C TYR A 124 -0.39 16.38 -1.55
N LEU A 125 -1.31 15.78 -0.78
CA LEU A 125 -2.76 15.94 -0.98
C LEU A 125 -3.21 17.40 -0.79
N LYS A 126 -2.71 18.08 0.25
CA LYS A 126 -3.02 19.50 0.50
C LYS A 126 -2.54 20.38 -0.66
N ARG A 127 -1.29 20.19 -1.12
CA ARG A 127 -0.73 20.99 -2.23
C ARG A 127 -1.41 20.68 -3.55
N HIS A 128 -1.85 19.45 -3.78
CA HIS A 128 -2.72 19.13 -4.91
C HIS A 128 -4.02 19.92 -4.87
N ARG A 129 -4.77 19.85 -3.77
CA ARG A 129 -6.03 20.59 -3.64
C ARG A 129 -5.85 22.10 -3.87
N VAL A 130 -4.80 22.69 -3.30
CA VAL A 130 -4.55 24.15 -3.35
C VAL A 130 -4.10 24.64 -4.74
N TYR A 131 -3.46 23.79 -5.54
CA TYR A 131 -2.90 24.18 -6.84
C TYR A 131 -3.44 23.35 -8.02
N ILE A 132 -4.63 22.76 -7.88
CA ILE A 132 -5.22 21.85 -8.89
C ILE A 132 -5.54 22.54 -10.22
N ASP A 133 -5.70 23.87 -10.21
CA ASP A 133 -5.88 24.74 -11.37
C ASP A 133 -4.56 25.36 -11.89
N ASN A 134 -3.44 25.13 -11.20
CA ASN A 134 -2.15 25.77 -11.45
C ASN A 134 -1.02 24.74 -11.60
N ASP A 135 -1.00 24.04 -12.74
CA ASP A 135 -0.01 23.03 -13.10
C ASP A 135 1.44 23.43 -12.80
N LYS A 136 1.79 24.71 -13.04
CA LYS A 136 3.16 25.23 -12.84
C LYS A 136 3.52 25.26 -11.36
N ARG A 137 2.62 25.74 -10.50
CA ARG A 137 2.87 25.75 -9.05
C ARG A 137 2.78 24.36 -8.46
N LEU A 138 1.81 23.56 -8.90
CA LEU A 138 1.63 22.17 -8.48
C LEU A 138 2.89 21.33 -8.73
N ARG A 139 3.45 21.40 -9.94
CA ARG A 139 4.71 20.71 -10.29
C ARG A 139 5.89 21.14 -9.44
N GLY A 140 5.96 22.42 -9.07
CA GLY A 140 6.98 22.93 -8.15
C GLY A 140 6.89 22.31 -6.75
N GLU A 141 5.67 22.11 -6.23
CA GLU A 141 5.46 21.39 -4.97
C GLU A 141 5.73 19.89 -5.08
N ILE A 142 5.33 19.24 -6.18
CA ILE A 142 5.59 17.82 -6.43
C ILE A 142 7.11 17.56 -6.38
N ARG A 143 7.91 18.32 -7.13
CA ARG A 143 9.39 18.23 -7.13
C ARG A 143 10.04 18.46 -5.77
N ARG A 144 9.41 19.25 -4.90
CA ARG A 144 9.90 19.49 -3.53
C ARG A 144 9.55 18.32 -2.61
N LEU A 145 8.34 17.78 -2.74
CA LEU A 145 7.82 16.68 -1.94
C LEU A 145 8.42 15.33 -2.34
N GLU A 146 8.73 15.15 -3.63
CA GLU A 146 9.44 13.99 -4.18
C GLU A 146 10.76 13.77 -3.44
N LYS A 147 11.62 14.80 -3.40
CA LYS A 147 12.91 14.76 -2.68
C LYS A 147 12.76 14.49 -1.19
N GLN A 148 11.72 15.04 -0.56
CA GLN A 148 11.43 14.78 0.85
C GLN A 148 11.02 13.32 1.06
N LEU A 149 10.12 12.78 0.24
CA LEU A 149 9.68 11.40 0.32
C LEU A 149 10.82 10.41 0.05
N SER A 150 11.63 10.65 -0.99
CA SER A 150 12.82 9.86 -1.31
C SER A 150 13.79 9.78 -0.13
N ASN A 151 14.07 10.92 0.52
CA ASN A 151 14.89 10.96 1.74
C ASN A 151 14.23 10.23 2.92
N HIS A 152 12.93 10.42 3.16
CA HIS A 152 12.20 9.74 4.24
C HIS A 152 12.16 8.21 4.04
N LEU A 153 12.06 7.72 2.80
CA LEU A 153 12.13 6.31 2.46
C LEU A 153 13.54 5.73 2.64
N ALA A 154 14.58 6.49 2.34
CA ALA A 154 15.96 6.07 2.61
C ALA A 154 16.24 5.96 4.12
N VAL A 155 15.78 6.94 4.91
CA VAL A 155 15.89 6.89 6.38
C VAL A 155 15.10 5.71 6.95
N LEU A 156 13.84 5.52 6.53
CA LEU A 156 13.02 4.40 6.99
C LEU A 156 13.65 3.04 6.64
N ARG A 157 14.12 2.85 5.40
CA ARG A 157 14.83 1.62 5.00
C ARG A 157 16.02 1.32 5.91
N ASN A 158 16.86 2.32 6.16
CA ASN A 158 18.03 2.14 7.03
C ASN A 158 17.60 1.74 8.45
N SER A 159 16.52 2.33 8.96
CA SER A 159 16.02 1.98 10.29
C SER A 159 15.48 0.55 10.37
N LEU A 160 14.79 0.09 9.33
CA LEU A 160 14.32 -1.29 9.21
C LEU A 160 15.48 -2.30 9.10
N LEU A 161 16.53 -1.99 8.31
CA LEU A 161 17.63 -2.92 8.02
C LEU A 161 18.82 -2.87 9.00
N HIS A 162 19.01 -1.77 9.73
CA HIS A 162 20.27 -1.52 10.46
C HIS A 162 20.06 -1.05 11.90
N ASP A 163 18.94 -0.39 12.22
CA ASP A 163 18.65 0.11 13.57
C ASP A 163 17.77 -0.86 14.40
N GLY A 164 17.53 -2.07 13.88
CA GLY A 164 16.71 -3.09 14.53
C GLY A 164 15.22 -2.73 14.66
N GLN A 165 14.71 -1.82 13.83
CA GLN A 165 13.32 -1.34 13.88
C GLN A 165 12.38 -2.10 12.90
N MET A 166 12.79 -3.28 12.43
CA MET A 166 11.96 -4.09 11.54
C MET A 166 10.60 -4.41 12.17
N SER A 167 9.55 -4.40 11.35
CA SER A 167 8.17 -4.75 11.70
C SER A 167 7.33 -4.89 10.43
N SER A 168 6.25 -5.67 10.46
CA SER A 168 5.30 -5.75 9.33
C SER A 168 4.77 -4.36 8.98
N ARG A 169 4.33 -3.59 9.99
CA ARG A 169 3.89 -2.21 9.80
C ARG A 169 4.98 -1.29 9.20
N GLY A 170 6.22 -1.38 9.68
CA GLY A 170 7.33 -0.57 9.17
C GLY A 170 7.63 -0.84 7.70
N LEU A 171 7.67 -2.12 7.32
CA LEU A 171 7.83 -2.53 5.93
C LEU A 171 6.65 -2.08 5.05
N LYS A 172 5.41 -2.21 5.54
CA LYS A 172 4.21 -1.73 4.83
C LYS A 172 4.28 -0.25 4.50
N ILE A 173 4.68 0.59 5.46
CA ILE A 173 4.87 2.04 5.26
C ILE A 173 5.91 2.30 4.16
N TRP A 174 7.03 1.57 4.19
CA TRP A 174 8.10 1.73 3.19
C TRP A 174 7.64 1.30 1.79
N VAL A 175 7.08 0.10 1.65
CA VAL A 175 6.59 -0.47 0.39
C VAL A 175 5.55 0.45 -0.27
N ASN A 176 4.58 0.93 0.52
CA ASN A 176 3.53 1.80 0.01
C ASN A 176 4.05 3.21 -0.32
N GLY A 177 5.02 3.72 0.44
CA GLY A 177 5.64 5.01 0.16
C GLY A 177 6.52 4.96 -1.10
N ALA A 178 7.24 3.85 -1.33
CA ALA A 178 7.96 3.59 -2.57
C ALA A 178 7.01 3.47 -3.78
N ALA A 179 5.91 2.73 -3.64
CA ALA A 179 4.85 2.63 -4.63
C ALA A 179 4.25 4.00 -4.99
N PHE A 180 4.00 4.85 -3.98
CA PHE A 180 3.53 6.22 -4.16
C PHE A 180 4.59 7.13 -4.80
N HIS A 181 5.87 7.00 -4.43
CA HIS A 181 6.97 7.80 -5.00
C HIS A 181 7.15 7.57 -6.50
N VAL A 182 7.11 6.31 -6.95
CA VAL A 182 7.11 5.99 -8.39
C VAL A 182 5.93 6.65 -9.10
N GLN A 183 4.74 6.60 -8.50
CA GLN A 183 3.54 7.24 -9.03
C GLN A 183 3.61 8.79 -9.00
N MET A 184 4.35 9.40 -8.06
CA MET A 184 4.64 10.85 -8.06
C MET A 184 5.50 11.24 -9.26
N LEU A 185 6.56 10.49 -9.55
CA LEU A 185 7.44 10.76 -10.69
C LEU A 185 6.69 10.61 -12.03
N ILE A 186 5.82 9.60 -12.16
CA ILE A 186 4.95 9.42 -13.34
C ILE A 186 3.96 10.59 -13.48
N HIS A 187 3.37 11.06 -12.37
CA HIS A 187 2.48 12.21 -12.39
C HIS A 187 3.22 13.51 -12.74
N GLU A 188 4.47 13.68 -12.30
CA GLU A 188 5.31 14.81 -12.69
C GLU A 188 5.60 14.81 -14.20
N ALA A 189 6.02 13.67 -14.77
CA ALA A 189 6.28 13.52 -16.20
C ALA A 189 5.03 13.87 -17.04
N ARG A 190 3.83 13.41 -16.62
CA ARG A 190 2.54 13.79 -17.23
C ARG A 190 2.29 15.30 -17.21
N LEU A 191 2.66 16.00 -16.13
CA LEU A 191 2.53 17.46 -16.02
C LEU A 191 3.55 18.22 -16.87
N ASP A 192 4.77 17.70 -17.03
CA ASP A 192 5.78 18.30 -17.91
C ASP A 192 5.41 18.15 -19.39
N ILE A 193 4.91 16.97 -19.81
CA ILE A 193 4.34 16.74 -21.16
C ILE A 193 3.18 17.71 -21.46
N LYS A 194 2.25 17.86 -20.51
CA LYS A 194 1.11 18.80 -20.66
C LYS A 194 1.57 20.25 -20.87
N ALA A 195 2.72 20.63 -20.31
CA ALA A 195 3.31 21.95 -20.48
C ALA A 195 4.19 22.10 -21.74
N GLY A 196 4.09 21.17 -22.70
CA GLY A 196 4.81 21.24 -23.97
C GLY A 196 6.29 20.93 -23.88
N LYS A 197 6.79 20.43 -22.74
CA LYS A 197 8.11 19.79 -22.72
C LYS A 197 7.98 18.42 -23.38
N PRO A 198 8.96 17.99 -24.20
CA PRO A 198 9.03 16.60 -24.60
C PRO A 198 9.06 15.70 -23.36
N SER A 199 8.40 14.54 -23.42
CA SER A 199 8.77 13.44 -22.51
C SER A 199 10.21 13.10 -22.86
N SER A 200 11.15 13.49 -22.03
CA SER A 200 12.56 13.23 -22.32
C SER A 200 12.88 11.79 -21.94
N ASP A 201 13.82 11.15 -22.66
CA ASP A 201 14.36 9.86 -22.24
C ASP A 201 14.91 9.94 -20.81
N TYR A 202 15.36 11.12 -20.39
CA TYR A 202 15.76 11.42 -19.01
C TYR A 202 14.63 11.19 -17.99
N ASP A 203 13.41 11.67 -18.22
CA ASP A 203 12.28 11.47 -17.28
C ASP A 203 11.95 9.97 -17.13
N VAL A 204 11.92 9.25 -18.26
CA VAL A 204 11.70 7.79 -18.31
C VAL A 204 12.82 7.04 -17.59
N ASN A 205 14.08 7.45 -17.78
CA ASN A 205 15.24 6.82 -17.16
C ASN A 205 15.33 7.10 -15.66
N VAL A 206 14.96 8.30 -15.19
CA VAL A 206 14.87 8.61 -13.75
C VAL A 206 13.82 7.73 -13.07
N ILE A 207 12.65 7.55 -13.68
CA ILE A 207 11.61 6.67 -13.11
C ILE A 207 12.07 5.20 -13.12
N LYS A 208 12.68 4.72 -14.21
CA LYS A 208 13.26 3.36 -14.26
C LYS A 208 14.33 3.14 -13.19
N ALA A 209 15.23 4.11 -12.99
CA ALA A 209 16.26 4.04 -11.97
C ALA A 209 15.67 4.00 -10.55
N ALA A 210 14.63 4.80 -10.27
CA ALA A 210 13.92 4.72 -8.99
C ALA A 210 13.27 3.34 -8.77
N ILE A 211 12.62 2.79 -9.80
CA ILE A 211 12.03 1.43 -9.74
C ILE A 211 13.11 0.36 -9.51
N ASP A 212 14.25 0.46 -10.19
CA ASP A 212 15.35 -0.51 -10.06
C ASP A 212 16.01 -0.44 -8.68
N LEU A 213 16.11 0.75 -8.08
CA LEU A 213 16.51 0.90 -6.68
C LEU A 213 15.50 0.26 -5.72
N TYR A 214 14.19 0.43 -5.94
CA TYR A 214 13.19 -0.21 -5.08
C TYR A 214 13.17 -1.73 -5.22
N LEU A 215 13.34 -2.28 -6.43
CA LEU A 215 13.51 -3.71 -6.64
C LEU A 215 14.76 -4.25 -5.93
N LEU A 216 15.89 -3.54 -6.00
CA LEU A 216 17.13 -3.89 -5.31
C LEU A 216 16.99 -3.85 -3.78
N TYR A 217 16.26 -2.89 -3.23
CA TYR A 217 16.09 -2.75 -1.77
C TYR A 217 15.02 -3.69 -1.20
N LEU A 218 14.09 -4.18 -2.01
CA LEU A 218 13.00 -5.03 -1.56
C LEU A 218 13.48 -6.40 -1.08
N ASP A 219 14.51 -6.98 -1.71
CA ASP A 219 15.07 -8.29 -1.30
C ASP A 219 15.63 -8.32 0.13
N PRO A 220 16.62 -7.48 0.51
CA PRO A 220 17.12 -7.48 1.89
C PRO A 220 16.05 -7.05 2.90
N LEU A 221 15.06 -6.24 2.51
CA LEU A 221 13.93 -5.90 3.37
C LEU A 221 13.01 -7.10 3.63
N LEU A 222 12.76 -7.95 2.64
CA LEU A 222 11.96 -9.16 2.80
C LEU A 222 12.71 -10.25 3.59
N GLU A 223 14.01 -10.41 3.38
CA GLU A 223 14.86 -11.34 4.14
C GLU A 223 14.93 -10.97 5.64
N GLU A 224 15.17 -9.69 5.95
CA GLU A 224 15.19 -9.19 7.32
C GLU A 224 13.80 -9.23 7.96
N HIS A 225 12.74 -8.95 7.20
CA HIS A 225 11.37 -9.04 7.67
C HIS A 225 10.96 -10.50 7.96
N MET A 226 11.31 -11.46 7.11
CA MET A 226 11.09 -12.88 7.38
C MET A 226 11.81 -13.33 8.65
N THR A 227 13.05 -12.88 8.84
CA THR A 227 13.84 -13.13 10.06
C THR A 227 13.16 -12.53 11.30
N TYR A 228 12.60 -11.32 11.21
CA TYR A 228 11.80 -10.70 12.26
C TYR A 228 10.54 -11.50 12.60
N GLU A 229 9.76 -11.95 11.61
CA GLU A 229 8.53 -12.72 11.81
C GLU A 229 8.79 -14.07 12.50
N ILE A 230 9.90 -14.73 12.17
CA ILE A 230 10.36 -15.96 12.84
C ILE A 230 10.74 -15.67 14.31
N ASN A 231 11.55 -14.63 14.55
CA ASN A 231 12.12 -14.36 15.87
C ASN A 231 11.14 -13.75 16.88
N THR A 232 10.11 -13.05 16.43
CA THR A 232 9.18 -12.33 17.34
C THR A 232 8.14 -13.22 18.04
N ASN A 233 8.10 -14.53 17.74
CA ASN A 233 7.07 -15.44 18.26
C ASN A 233 5.65 -14.94 17.97
N MET A 234 5.40 -14.48 16.74
CA MET A 234 4.07 -14.20 16.17
C MET A 234 3.05 -15.34 16.43
N PHE A 235 3.54 -16.56 16.62
CA PHE A 235 2.78 -17.78 16.84
C PHE A 235 3.10 -18.34 18.23
N LYS A 236 2.17 -18.15 19.18
CA LYS A 236 2.31 -18.68 20.54
C LYS A 236 1.64 -20.04 20.67
N TYR A 237 2.42 -21.09 20.44
CA TYR A 237 1.99 -22.46 20.70
C TYR A 237 1.48 -22.64 22.13
N ARG A 238 0.32 -23.28 22.28
CA ARG A 238 -0.25 -23.70 23.56
C ARG A 238 -0.82 -25.11 23.43
N SER A 239 -0.10 -26.11 23.94
CA SER A 239 -0.67 -27.45 24.09
C SER A 239 -1.84 -27.41 25.08
N VAL A 240 -2.94 -28.11 24.72
CA VAL A 240 -4.10 -28.31 25.59
C VAL A 240 -4.22 -29.80 25.86
N SER A 241 -3.69 -30.27 26.99
CA SER A 241 -3.81 -31.68 27.38
C SER A 241 -5.22 -31.95 27.94
N SER A 242 -6.10 -32.52 27.11
CA SER A 242 -7.37 -33.09 27.55
C SER A 242 -7.15 -34.45 28.21
N THR A 243 -7.82 -34.70 29.34
CA THR A 243 -7.69 -35.96 30.10
C THR A 243 -8.33 -37.18 29.40
N ALA A 244 -8.94 -36.99 28.22
CA ALA A 244 -9.55 -38.06 27.44
C ALA A 244 -8.77 -38.44 26.16
N HIS A 245 -8.09 -37.48 25.52
CA HIS A 245 -7.27 -37.70 24.31
C HIS A 245 -6.10 -36.71 24.25
N ASN A 246 -4.91 -37.18 23.82
CA ASN A 246 -3.74 -36.35 23.55
C ASN A 246 -3.87 -35.61 22.21
N SER A 247 -4.82 -34.66 22.12
CA SER A 247 -4.93 -33.70 21.03
C SER A 247 -4.25 -32.39 21.41
N SER A 248 -2.99 -32.17 21.04
CA SER A 248 -2.42 -30.81 21.10
C SER A 248 -2.92 -30.01 19.91
N ILE A 249 -3.37 -28.79 20.19
CA ILE A 249 -3.89 -27.83 19.21
C ILE A 249 -2.83 -26.74 19.03
N CYS A 250 -2.67 -26.21 17.81
CA CYS A 250 -1.72 -25.15 17.53
C CYS A 250 -2.38 -23.78 17.57
N HIS A 251 -2.18 -23.06 18.67
CA HIS A 251 -2.62 -21.67 18.80
C HIS A 251 -1.68 -20.71 18.02
N MET A 252 -2.24 -19.87 17.17
CA MET A 252 -1.57 -18.83 16.35
C MET A 252 -2.15 -17.45 16.72
N GLN A 253 -1.34 -16.38 16.81
CA GLN A 253 -1.71 -15.18 17.59
C GLN A 253 -1.44 -13.77 17.00
N ASN A 254 -0.68 -13.62 15.90
CA ASN A 254 -0.19 -12.34 15.32
C ASN A 254 -0.09 -11.18 16.34
N ILE A 255 1.08 -11.06 16.98
CA ILE A 255 1.27 -10.10 18.07
C ILE A 255 1.13 -8.62 17.66
N GLU A 256 1.24 -8.28 16.37
CA GLU A 256 1.00 -6.91 15.88
C GLU A 256 -0.52 -6.59 15.81
N ILE A 257 -1.39 -7.60 15.66
CA ILE A 257 -2.83 -7.42 15.47
C ILE A 257 -3.64 -7.93 16.67
N LYS A 258 -4.12 -6.99 17.50
CA LYS A 258 -4.99 -7.28 18.65
C LYS A 258 -6.18 -8.16 18.27
N ASN A 259 -6.43 -9.18 19.10
CA ASN A 259 -7.53 -10.14 18.97
C ASN A 259 -7.51 -11.01 17.70
N CYS A 260 -6.43 -11.00 16.91
CA CYS A 260 -6.29 -11.94 15.81
C CYS A 260 -5.61 -13.23 16.28
N SER A 261 -6.40 -14.22 16.68
CA SER A 261 -5.88 -15.53 17.06
C SER A 261 -6.74 -16.66 16.50
N ARG A 262 -6.14 -17.84 16.31
CA ARG A 262 -6.86 -19.05 15.90
C ARG A 262 -6.18 -20.30 16.45
N ASP A 263 -7.01 -21.28 16.76
CA ASP A 263 -6.63 -22.65 17.05
C ASP A 263 -6.64 -23.45 15.74
N VAL A 264 -5.48 -24.00 15.36
CA VAL A 264 -5.29 -24.81 14.14
C VAL A 264 -5.18 -26.28 14.53
N ASP A 265 -6.02 -27.11 13.90
CA ASP A 265 -5.98 -28.57 14.03
C ASP A 265 -4.79 -29.12 13.23
N SER A 266 -3.74 -29.56 13.92
CA SER A 266 -2.56 -30.19 13.32
C SER A 266 -2.07 -31.36 14.17
N HIS A 267 -1.04 -32.08 13.71
CA HIS A 267 -0.46 -33.15 14.53
C HIS A 267 0.29 -32.60 15.76
N PRO A 268 0.18 -33.24 16.94
CA PRO A 268 0.48 -32.61 18.22
C PRO A 268 1.88 -32.04 18.47
N SER A 269 2.90 -32.44 17.70
CA SER A 269 4.29 -32.02 17.90
C SER A 269 4.78 -30.95 16.92
N SER A 270 4.09 -30.71 15.80
CA SER A 270 4.72 -30.04 14.66
C SER A 270 4.92 -28.52 14.82
N CYS A 271 3.94 -27.77 15.32
CA CYS A 271 4.00 -26.29 15.20
C CYS A 271 4.97 -25.59 16.16
N ALA A 272 5.53 -26.32 17.13
CA ALA A 272 6.52 -25.80 18.06
C ALA A 272 7.97 -26.09 17.62
N GLU A 273 8.16 -26.90 16.56
CA GLU A 273 9.46 -27.18 15.98
C GLU A 273 9.93 -25.97 15.15
N PRO A 274 11.11 -25.38 15.42
CA PRO A 274 11.64 -24.25 14.64
C PRO A 274 11.67 -24.51 13.14
N GLU A 275 11.95 -25.76 12.74
CA GLU A 275 11.96 -26.23 11.36
C GLU A 275 10.59 -26.12 10.66
N VAL A 276 9.49 -26.24 11.40
CA VAL A 276 8.13 -26.04 10.87
C VAL A 276 7.82 -24.56 10.75
N MET A 277 8.29 -23.72 11.68
CA MET A 277 8.11 -22.27 11.59
C MET A 277 8.88 -21.66 10.40
N ILE A 278 10.12 -22.10 10.19
CA ILE A 278 10.94 -21.70 9.03
C ILE A 278 10.25 -22.13 7.73
N ALA A 279 9.86 -23.42 7.62
CA ALA A 279 9.18 -23.93 6.43
C ALA A 279 7.81 -23.25 6.19
N PHE A 280 7.09 -22.85 7.25
CA PHE A 280 5.85 -22.09 7.13
C PHE A 280 6.12 -20.68 6.55
N MET A 281 7.16 -20.00 7.02
CA MET A 281 7.56 -18.70 6.48
C MET A 281 8.06 -18.79 5.04
N ASP A 282 8.84 -19.82 4.69
CA ASP A 282 9.22 -20.09 3.29
C ASP A 282 7.98 -20.17 2.38
N ILE A 283 6.94 -20.89 2.83
CA ILE A 283 5.67 -21.02 2.09
C ILE A 283 4.93 -19.67 2.02
N VAL A 284 4.86 -18.92 3.12
CA VAL A 284 4.22 -17.59 3.15
C VAL A 284 4.89 -16.62 2.18
N TYR A 285 6.21 -16.44 2.24
CA TYR A 285 6.91 -15.49 1.37
C TYR A 285 6.91 -15.93 -0.10
N SER A 286 6.84 -17.23 -0.37
CA SER A 286 6.76 -17.77 -1.74
C SER A 286 5.36 -17.69 -2.37
N ASN A 287 4.28 -17.76 -1.56
CA ASN A 287 2.92 -17.98 -2.07
C ASN A 287 1.89 -16.90 -1.70
N TYR A 288 2.12 -16.14 -0.63
CA TYR A 288 1.15 -15.13 -0.17
C TYR A 288 1.22 -13.89 -1.07
N GLU A 289 0.17 -13.66 -1.87
CA GLU A 289 0.14 -12.62 -2.91
C GLU A 289 0.48 -11.20 -2.42
N PRO A 290 0.10 -10.73 -1.21
CA PRO A 290 0.55 -9.43 -0.68
C PRO A 290 2.07 -9.27 -0.56
N ILE A 291 2.84 -10.36 -0.39
CA ILE A 291 4.32 -10.36 -0.35
C ILE A 291 4.88 -10.63 -1.75
N LYS A 292 4.46 -11.74 -2.37
CA LYS A 292 4.90 -12.20 -3.68
C LYS A 292 4.62 -11.19 -4.81
N GLY A 293 3.51 -10.46 -4.72
CA GLY A 293 3.09 -9.44 -5.66
C GLY A 293 3.93 -8.16 -5.67
N LEU A 294 4.76 -7.92 -4.64
CA LEU A 294 5.50 -6.66 -4.48
C LEU A 294 6.50 -6.41 -5.62
N LYS A 295 7.33 -7.41 -5.98
CA LYS A 295 8.23 -7.30 -7.14
C LYS A 295 7.44 -7.13 -8.44
N SER A 296 6.37 -7.91 -8.59
CA SER A 296 5.51 -7.91 -9.77
C SER A 296 4.86 -6.54 -10.02
N TYR A 297 4.46 -5.83 -8.97
CA TYR A 297 3.95 -4.44 -9.07
C TYR A 297 4.98 -3.50 -9.69
N PHE A 298 6.20 -3.45 -9.13
CA PHE A 298 7.26 -2.55 -9.61
C PHE A 298 7.69 -2.90 -11.04
N LEU A 299 7.86 -4.19 -11.35
CA LEU A 299 8.15 -4.68 -12.71
C LEU A 299 7.03 -4.34 -13.70
N ASN A 300 5.76 -4.49 -13.31
CA ASN A 300 4.62 -4.15 -14.15
C ASN A 300 4.59 -2.66 -14.49
N ILE A 301 4.88 -1.77 -13.53
CA ILE A 301 5.03 -0.33 -13.82
C ILE A 301 6.22 -0.10 -14.74
N LYS A 302 7.39 -0.71 -14.49
CA LYS A 302 8.59 -0.54 -15.34
C LYS A 302 8.31 -0.90 -16.80
N ASN A 303 7.63 -2.02 -17.02
CA ASN A 303 7.32 -2.56 -18.35
C ASN A 303 6.24 -1.73 -19.07
N ASN A 304 5.31 -1.11 -18.32
CA ASN A 304 4.23 -0.28 -18.86
C ASN A 304 4.49 1.23 -18.71
N LEU A 305 5.71 1.64 -18.40
CA LEU A 305 5.99 3.02 -17.99
C LEU A 305 5.59 4.06 -19.05
N ASN A 306 5.90 3.80 -20.32
CA ASN A 306 5.54 4.72 -21.41
C ASN A 306 4.02 4.84 -21.60
N SER A 307 3.27 3.73 -21.49
CA SER A 307 1.81 3.77 -21.62
C SER A 307 1.16 4.47 -20.42
N GLN A 308 1.73 4.34 -19.21
CA GLN A 308 1.32 5.13 -18.06
C GLN A 308 1.64 6.63 -18.26
N ILE A 309 2.87 7.01 -18.61
CA ILE A 309 3.25 8.42 -18.82
C ILE A 309 2.37 9.11 -19.89
N HIS A 310 1.98 8.40 -20.94
CA HIS A 310 1.12 8.94 -22.01
C HIS A 310 -0.39 8.72 -21.79
N GLU A 311 -0.81 8.07 -20.70
CA GLU A 311 -2.23 7.90 -20.35
C GLU A 311 -2.89 9.28 -20.17
N LYS A 312 -4.04 9.48 -20.82
CA LYS A 312 -4.83 10.70 -20.72
C LYS A 312 -6.18 10.38 -20.10
N GLY A 313 -6.61 11.25 -19.19
CA GLY A 313 -7.95 11.20 -18.63
C GLY A 313 -8.28 12.51 -17.94
N SER A 314 -9.58 12.80 -17.87
CA SER A 314 -10.13 13.91 -17.10
C SER A 314 -11.26 13.41 -16.23
N PHE A 315 -11.48 14.10 -15.11
CA PHE A 315 -12.60 13.87 -14.22
C PHE A 315 -13.60 15.02 -14.42
N PRO A 316 -14.82 14.78 -14.93
CA PRO A 316 -15.85 15.81 -14.95
C PRO A 316 -16.27 16.10 -13.51
N VAL A 317 -16.29 17.36 -13.11
CA VAL A 317 -16.76 17.75 -11.77
C VAL A 317 -18.29 17.72 -11.80
N PRO A 318 -18.97 16.88 -11.00
CA PRO A 318 -20.42 16.78 -11.03
C PRO A 318 -21.08 18.10 -10.60
N SER A 319 -21.74 18.78 -11.53
CA SER A 319 -22.46 20.01 -11.22
C SER A 319 -23.80 19.71 -10.53
N ALA A 320 -24.25 20.61 -9.66
CA ALA A 320 -25.60 20.56 -9.09
C ALA A 320 -26.68 21.18 -10.01
N ALA A 321 -26.38 21.41 -11.30
CA ALA A 321 -27.36 21.89 -12.28
C ALA A 321 -28.13 20.71 -12.87
N GLY A 322 -29.31 20.47 -12.29
CA GLY A 322 -30.30 19.44 -12.65
C GLY A 322 -31.48 19.56 -11.71
#